data_AF-A0A0Q7JHZ0-F1
#
_entry.id   AF-A0A0Q7JHZ0-F1
#
_cell.length_a   1.000
_cell.length_b   1.000
_cell.length_c   1.000
_cell.angle_alpha   90.00
_cell.angle_beta   90.00
_cell.angle_gamma   90.00
#
_symmetry.space_group_name_H-M   'P 1'
#
loop_
_entity.id
_entity.type
_entity.pdbx_description
1 polymer ?
#
loop_
_entity_poly.entity_id
_entity_poly.type
_entity_poly.pdbx_seq_one_letter_code
_entity_poly.pdbx_strand_id
1 'polypeptide(L)'
;MSRVDDLSDWTRLADADWVMPSDRNLVDVVAELGQLLGSPDPRLRDDIGFTALGRWAREGLLDDVLVRLGDDAAQRLTHPQGRHDSRVRTPSAPPSRRAP
;
A
#
# COMPACT_ATOMS: atom_id res chain seq x y z
N MET A 1 -16.57 -7.73 -4.73
CA MET A 1 -17.07 -7.75 -3.34
C MET A 1 -16.55 -6.50 -2.64
N SER A 2 -17.41 -5.87 -1.84
CA SER A 2 -17.51 -4.41 -1.68
C SER A 2 -16.60 -3.86 -0.57
N ARG A 3 -16.01 -2.68 -0.82
CA ARG A 3 -15.09 -1.89 0.02
C ARG A 3 -15.63 -1.50 1.42
N VAL A 4 -16.84 -1.92 1.77
CA VAL A 4 -17.55 -1.58 3.02
C VAL A 4 -17.54 -2.74 4.03
N ASP A 5 -17.41 -3.99 3.57
CA ASP A 5 -17.29 -5.16 4.45
C ASP A 5 -15.87 -5.24 5.08
N ASP A 6 -14.85 -4.78 4.34
CA ASP A 6 -13.43 -4.78 4.72
C ASP A 6 -13.16 -4.01 6.04
N LEU A 7 -13.60 -2.75 6.15
CA LEU A 7 -13.31 -1.91 7.33
C LEU A 7 -13.94 -2.42 8.62
N SER A 8 -15.14 -3.02 8.51
CA SER A 8 -15.82 -3.60 9.66
C SER A 8 -15.07 -4.83 10.16
N ASP A 9 -14.48 -5.62 9.25
CA ASP A 9 -13.69 -6.79 9.59
C ASP A 9 -12.34 -6.42 10.21
N TRP A 10 -11.68 -5.37 9.72
CA TRP A 10 -10.45 -4.86 10.35
C TRP A 10 -10.69 -4.23 11.73
N THR A 11 -11.86 -3.61 11.93
CA THR A 11 -12.24 -3.11 13.27
C THR A 11 -12.52 -4.28 14.22
N ARG A 12 -13.20 -5.33 13.77
CA ARG A 12 -13.36 -6.57 14.55
C ARG A 12 -12.04 -7.25 14.86
N LEU A 13 -11.08 -7.18 13.95
CA LEU A 13 -9.73 -7.68 14.17
C LEU A 13 -9.02 -6.91 15.29
N ALA A 14 -9.23 -5.59 15.36
CA ALA A 14 -8.76 -4.77 16.46
C ALA A 14 -9.38 -5.18 17.80
N ASP A 15 -10.70 -5.45 17.82
CA ASP A 15 -11.41 -5.96 19.01
C ASP A 15 -10.94 -7.36 19.42
N ALA A 16 -10.52 -8.18 18.45
CA ALA A 16 -9.95 -9.51 18.64
C ALA A 16 -8.44 -9.49 18.93
N ASP A 17 -7.92 -8.35 19.41
CA ASP A 17 -6.52 -8.16 19.79
C ASP A 17 -5.53 -8.47 18.65
N TRP A 18 -5.94 -8.19 17.41
CA TRP A 18 -5.17 -8.40 16.18
C TRP A 18 -4.73 -9.85 15.97
N VAL A 19 -5.51 -10.84 16.37
CA VAL A 19 -5.20 -12.23 16.02
C VAL A 19 -5.24 -12.42 14.50
N MET A 20 -4.19 -13.01 13.93
CA MET A 20 -4.13 -13.28 12.48
C MET A 20 -5.30 -14.18 12.05
N PRO A 21 -6.08 -13.81 11.02
CA PRO A 21 -7.14 -14.66 10.49
C PRO A 21 -6.56 -15.93 9.87
N SER A 22 -6.71 -17.08 10.54
CA SER A 22 -6.21 -18.37 10.05
C SER A 22 -7.11 -19.01 8.99
N ASP A 23 -8.34 -18.52 8.86
CA ASP A 23 -9.35 -18.94 7.89
C ASP A 23 -9.16 -18.30 6.50
N ARG A 24 -8.27 -17.29 6.39
CA ARG A 24 -7.98 -16.56 5.15
C ARG A 24 -6.57 -16.84 4.65
N ASN A 25 -6.36 -16.68 3.34
CA ASN A 25 -5.03 -16.79 2.76
C ASN A 25 -4.16 -15.59 3.20
N LEU A 26 -2.95 -15.86 3.67
CA LEU A 26 -2.01 -14.82 4.14
C LEU A 26 -1.73 -13.75 3.07
N VAL A 27 -1.63 -14.14 1.80
CA VAL A 27 -1.37 -13.21 0.68
C VAL A 27 -2.50 -12.21 0.53
N ASP A 28 -3.75 -12.65 0.64
CA ASP A 28 -4.92 -11.79 0.52
C ASP A 28 -5.00 -10.82 1.71
N VAL A 29 -4.75 -11.31 2.94
CA VAL A 29 -4.72 -10.48 4.16
C VAL A 29 -3.63 -9.40 4.07
N VAL A 30 -2.44 -9.75 3.58
CA VAL A 30 -1.34 -8.79 3.39
C VAL A 30 -1.67 -7.79 2.28
N ALA A 31 -2.35 -8.22 1.20
CA ALA A 31 -2.77 -7.31 0.13
C ALA A 31 -3.78 -6.27 0.65
N GLU A 32 -4.77 -6.70 1.44
CA GLU A 32 -5.73 -5.83 2.13
C GLU A 32 -5.02 -4.87 3.10
N LEU A 33 -4.08 -5.38 3.92
CA LEU A 33 -3.25 -4.55 4.80
C LEU A 33 -2.48 -3.47 4.02
N GLY A 34 -1.92 -3.83 2.86
CA GLY A 34 -1.27 -2.89 1.95
C GLY A 34 -2.19 -1.75 1.50
N GLN A 35 -3.47 -2.03 1.27
CA GLN A 35 -4.46 -1.00 0.93
C GLN A 35 -4.76 -0.08 2.12
N LEU A 36 -4.85 -0.62 3.34
CA LEU A 36 -5.01 0.20 4.55
C LEU A 36 -3.83 1.12 4.78
N LEU A 37 -2.60 0.62 4.61
CA LEU A 37 -1.37 1.40 4.73
C LEU A 37 -1.25 2.47 3.63
N GLY A 38 -1.88 2.23 2.46
CA GLY A 38 -1.99 3.22 1.38
C GLY A 38 -3.14 4.23 1.54
N SER A 39 -3.97 4.10 2.57
CA SER A 39 -5.13 4.97 2.76
C SER A 39 -4.72 6.42 3.05
N PRO A 40 -5.41 7.43 2.46
CA PRO A 40 -5.23 8.82 2.82
C PRO A 40 -5.84 9.16 4.19
N ASP A 41 -6.72 8.32 4.73
CA ASP A 41 -7.30 8.51 6.06
C ASP A 41 -6.28 8.06 7.14
N PRO A 42 -5.79 8.99 7.98
CA PRO A 42 -4.80 8.67 9.00
C PRO A 42 -5.31 7.66 10.03
N ARG A 43 -6.62 7.61 10.32
CA ARG A 43 -7.15 6.62 11.27
C ARG A 43 -7.02 5.20 10.72
N LEU A 44 -7.27 5.02 9.43
CA LEU A 44 -7.14 3.72 8.79
C LEU A 44 -5.68 3.31 8.63
N ARG A 45 -4.83 4.27 8.24
CA ARG A 45 -3.42 4.01 8.02
C ARG A 45 -2.66 3.76 9.33
N ASP A 46 -2.86 4.64 10.31
CA ASP A 46 -2.04 4.72 11.52
C ASP A 46 -2.64 3.86 12.64
N ASP A 47 -3.89 4.10 13.01
CA ASP A 47 -4.50 3.41 14.16
C ASP A 47 -4.74 1.92 13.87
N ILE A 48 -5.06 1.58 12.62
CA ILE A 48 -5.38 0.20 12.22
C ILE A 48 -4.19 -0.45 11.50
N GLY A 49 -3.80 0.10 10.35
CA GLY A 49 -2.80 -0.51 9.47
C GLY A 49 -1.44 -0.70 10.16
N PHE A 50 -0.86 0.38 10.69
CA PHE A 50 0.45 0.30 11.36
C PHE A 50 0.40 -0.50 12.67
N THR A 51 -0.72 -0.45 13.40
CA THR A 51 -0.90 -1.27 14.62
C THR A 51 -0.88 -2.77 14.30
N ALA A 52 -1.69 -3.22 13.33
CA ALA A 52 -1.74 -4.62 12.90
C ALA A 52 -0.38 -5.08 12.38
N LEU A 53 0.23 -4.32 11.46
CA LEU A 53 1.55 -4.62 10.91
C LEU A 53 2.60 -4.76 12.01
N GLY A 54 2.66 -3.78 12.92
CA GLY A 54 3.66 -3.75 13.98
C GLY A 54 3.50 -4.91 14.97
N ARG A 55 2.27 -5.39 15.19
CA ARG A 55 2.00 -6.56 16.04
C ARG A 55 2.44 -7.85 15.36
N TRP A 56 1.95 -8.10 14.15
CA TRP A 56 2.27 -9.32 13.41
C TRP A 56 3.75 -9.46 13.06
N ALA A 57 4.43 -8.35 12.79
CA ALA A 57 5.88 -8.34 12.61
C ALA A 57 6.62 -8.71 13.90
N ARG A 58 6.19 -8.22 15.07
CA ARG A 58 6.79 -8.59 16.37
C ARG A 58 6.54 -10.06 16.73
N GLU A 59 5.43 -10.62 16.28
CA GLU A 59 5.08 -12.03 16.46
C GLU A 59 5.73 -12.96 15.40
N GLY A 60 6.46 -12.40 14.42
CA GLY A 60 7.15 -13.14 13.36
C GLY A 60 6.23 -13.70 12.26
N LEU A 61 4.95 -13.30 12.26
CA LEU A 61 3.93 -13.85 11.35
C LEU A 61 4.10 -13.39 9.89
N LEU A 62 4.89 -12.33 9.68
CA LEU A 62 5.11 -11.73 8.36
C LEU A 62 6.55 -11.88 7.88
N ASP A 63 7.40 -12.64 8.59
CA ASP A 63 8.84 -12.68 8.33
C ASP A 63 9.16 -13.08 6.88
N ASP A 64 8.55 -14.15 6.37
CA ASP A 64 8.75 -14.61 5.00
C ASP A 64 8.35 -13.55 3.95
N VAL A 65 7.28 -12.81 4.24
CA VAL A 65 6.77 -11.75 3.35
C VAL A 65 7.68 -10.53 3.39
N LEU A 66 8.08 -10.10 4.59
CA LEU A 66 8.90 -8.91 4.81
C LEU A 66 10.33 -9.11 4.32
N VAL A 67 10.91 -10.30 4.49
CA VAL A 67 12.23 -10.66 3.94
C VAL A 67 12.21 -10.54 2.42
N ARG A 68 11.24 -11.19 1.76
CA ARG A 68 11.09 -11.12 0.29
C ARG A 68 10.90 -9.68 -0.21
N LEU A 69 10.05 -8.91 0.47
CA LEU A 69 9.84 -7.50 0.15
C LEU A 69 11.13 -6.69 0.30
N GLY A 70 11.89 -6.93 1.37
CA GLY A 70 13.19 -6.30 1.62
C GLY A 70 14.21 -6.61 0.53
N ASP A 71 14.30 -7.89 0.14
CA ASP A 71 15.20 -8.33 -0.94
C ASP A 71 14.85 -7.68 -2.28
N ASP A 72 13.55 -7.65 -2.64
CA ASP A 72 13.06 -7.01 -3.86
C ASP A 72 13.35 -5.50 -3.86
N ALA A 73 13.16 -4.83 -2.72
CA ALA A 73 13.47 -3.41 -2.56
C ALA A 73 14.98 -3.14 -2.67
N ALA A 74 15.81 -3.94 -2.02
CA ALA A 74 17.27 -3.82 -2.06
C ALA A 74 17.82 -3.99 -3.49
N GLN A 75 17.31 -4.96 -4.24
CA GLN A 75 17.64 -5.15 -5.65
C GLN A 75 17.28 -3.91 -6.47
N ARG A 76 16.05 -3.40 -6.32
CA ARG A 76 15.56 -2.22 -7.06
C ARG A 76 16.33 -0.95 -6.76
N LEU A 77 16.67 -0.71 -5.49
CA LEU A 77 17.37 0.50 -5.05
C LEU A 77 18.88 0.47 -5.36
N THR A 78 19.45 -0.71 -5.60
CA THR A 78 20.85 -0.86 -6.04
C THR A 78 21.00 -0.62 -7.55
N HIS A 79 19.90 -0.71 -8.32
CA HIS A 79 19.93 -0.33 -9.73
C HIS A 79 20.10 1.20 -9.88
N PRO A 80 21.06 1.67 -10.69
CA PRO A 80 21.23 3.10 -10.96
C PRO A 80 20.06 3.61 -11.81
N GLN A 81 18.94 3.94 -11.18
CA GLN A 81 17.84 4.64 -11.83
C GLN A 81 18.16 6.13 -11.88
N GLY A 82 18.83 6.53 -12.97
CA GLY A 82 19.01 7.93 -13.29
C GLY A 82 17.68 8.60 -13.59
N ARG A 83 17.38 9.69 -12.85
CA ARG A 83 16.55 10.84 -13.24
C ARG A 83 15.13 10.49 -13.75
N HIS A 84 14.11 10.88 -12.98
CA HIS A 84 12.80 11.18 -13.55
C HIS A 84 12.99 12.16 -14.73
N ASP A 85 12.85 11.68 -15.97
CA ASP A 85 12.64 12.55 -17.13
C ASP A 85 11.23 13.13 -17.01
N SER A 86 11.09 14.14 -16.15
CA SER A 86 10.01 15.10 -16.24
C SER A 86 10.22 15.87 -17.54
N ARG A 87 9.79 15.28 -18.65
CA ARG A 87 9.52 16.04 -19.86
C ARG A 87 8.43 17.04 -19.54
N VAL A 88 8.87 18.23 -19.15
CA VAL A 88 8.16 19.47 -19.42
C VAL A 88 7.96 19.49 -20.94
N ARG A 89 6.80 19.02 -21.41
CA ARG A 89 6.28 19.42 -22.71
C ARG A 89 5.32 20.59 -22.47
N THR A 90 5.85 21.78 -22.64
CA THR A 90 5.08 22.99 -22.99
C THR A 90 5.93 23.68 -24.06
N PRO A 91 5.36 24.27 -25.13
CA PRO A 91 4.08 24.97 -25.14
C PRO A 91 3.05 24.52 -26.20
N SER A 92 1.81 24.88 -25.87
CA SER A 92 0.62 24.95 -26.72
C SER A 92 0.92 25.59 -28.08
N ALA A 93 0.45 24.97 -29.17
CA ALA A 93 0.42 25.60 -30.49
C ALA A 93 -0.47 26.86 -30.45
N PRO A 94 -0.12 27.94 -31.18
CA PRO A 94 -0.97 29.12 -31.27
C PRO A 94 -2.25 28.80 -32.08
N PRO A 95 -3.40 29.44 -31.78
CA PRO A 95 -4.65 29.19 -32.48
C PRO A 95 -4.56 29.68 -33.94
N SER A 96 -4.97 28.82 -34.88
CA SER A 96 -5.10 29.18 -36.29
C SER A 96 -6.03 30.37 -36.46
N ARG A 97 -5.45 31.49 -36.90
CA ARG A 97 -6.17 32.70 -37.30
C ARG A 97 -7.07 32.35 -38.50
N ARG A 98 -8.39 32.40 -38.31
CA ARG A 98 -9.38 32.41 -39.40
C ARG A 98 -9.09 33.62 -40.29
N ALA A 99 -8.85 33.38 -41.58
CA ALA A 99 -8.80 34.41 -42.61
C ALA A 99 -10.21 34.62 -43.19
N PRO A 100 -10.53 35.83 -43.72
CA PRO A 100 -11.88 36.35 -43.92
C PRO A 100 -12.72 35.67 -44.99
#